data_AF-A0A2E9KPT4-F1
#
_entry.id   AF-A0A2E9KPT4-F1
#
_cell.length_a   1.000
_cell.length_b   1.000
_cell.length_c   1.000
_cell.angle_alpha   90.00
_cell.angle_beta   90.00
_cell.angle_gamma   90.00
#
_symmetry.space_group_name_H-M   'P 1'
#
loop_
_entity.id
_entity.type
_entity.pdbx_description
1 polymer ?
#
loop_
_entity_poly.entity_id
_entity_poly.type
_entity_poly.pdbx_seq_one_letter_code
_entity_poly.pdbx_strand_id
1 'polypeptide(L)'
;MKIYFAYQGKNNSILKELYVSESITAEEVLGFQEIKKILESLDYPIRIGVNGEELDGKFKPLPCNFRMAYGERLEIYRPLNQDPKERRKERAKKI
;
A
#
# COMPACT_ATOMS: atom_id res chain seq x y z
N MET A 1 -0.78 -19.53 -5.05
CA MET A 1 0.31 -19.16 -4.13
C MET A 1 -0.20 -18.31 -2.97
N LYS A 2 0.50 -18.31 -1.82
CA LYS A 2 0.17 -17.46 -0.66
C LYS A 2 0.86 -16.10 -0.79
N ILE A 3 0.13 -15.01 -0.57
CA ILE A 3 0.65 -13.64 -0.46
C ILE A 3 0.04 -12.98 0.77
N TYR A 4 0.47 -11.76 1.07
CA TYR A 4 -0.09 -10.95 2.14
C TYR A 4 -0.65 -9.63 1.60
N PHE A 5 -1.70 -9.13 2.23
CA PHE A 5 -2.23 -7.79 2.01
C PHE A 5 -2.16 -7.00 3.30
N ALA A 6 -1.66 -5.78 3.23
CA ALA A 6 -1.57 -4.87 4.35
C ALA A 6 -2.14 -3.48 4.00
N TYR A 7 -2.92 -2.94 4.92
CA TYR A 7 -3.42 -1.58 4.88
C TYR A 7 -3.29 -0.95 6.27
N GLN A 8 -2.82 0.29 6.32
CA GLN A 8 -2.76 1.07 7.55
C GLN A 8 -3.49 2.39 7.37
N GLY A 9 -4.70 2.47 7.94
CA GLY A 9 -5.52 3.67 7.98
C GLY A 9 -5.22 4.57 9.18
N LYS A 10 -6.14 5.50 9.47
CA LYS A 10 -6.04 6.40 10.64
C LYS A 10 -6.16 5.66 11.96
N ASN A 11 -7.20 4.83 12.06
CA ASN A 11 -7.60 4.19 13.31
C ASN A 11 -7.66 2.66 13.18
N ASN A 12 -7.36 2.12 12.00
CA ASN A 12 -7.43 0.70 11.70
C ASN A 12 -6.18 0.25 10.94
N SER A 13 -5.74 -0.97 11.24
CA SER A 13 -4.74 -1.68 10.46
C SER A 13 -5.31 -3.03 10.07
N ILE A 14 -5.00 -3.47 8.86
CA ILE A 14 -5.42 -4.74 8.31
C ILE A 14 -4.16 -5.44 7.83
N LEU A 15 -3.98 -6.68 8.27
CA LEU A 15 -3.00 -7.61 7.71
C LEU A 15 -3.73 -8.92 7.44
N LYS A 16 -3.73 -9.36 6.19
CA LYS A 16 -4.43 -10.56 5.74
C LYS A 16 -3.52 -11.44 4.92
N GLU A 17 -3.72 -12.76 5.05
CA GLU A 17 -3.16 -13.73 4.11
C GLU A 17 -4.15 -13.97 2.98
N LEU A 18 -3.66 -14.06 1.75
CA LEU A 18 -4.48 -14.34 0.56
C LEU A 18 -3.90 -15.52 -0.20
N TYR A 19 -4.79 -16.40 -0.64
CA TYR A 19 -4.45 -17.47 -1.57
C TYR A 19 -4.93 -17.07 -2.97
N VAL A 20 -3.96 -16.87 -3.87
CA VAL A 20 -4.17 -16.30 -5.20
C VAL A 20 -3.65 -17.23 -6.29
N SER A 21 -4.05 -16.99 -7.54
CA SER A 21 -3.45 -17.69 -8.69
C SER A 21 -1.97 -17.35 -8.80
N GLU A 22 -1.20 -18.27 -9.39
CA GLU A 22 0.17 -17.95 -9.77
C GLU A 22 0.17 -16.83 -10.81
N SER A 23 1.18 -15.96 -10.74
CA SER A 23 1.36 -14.83 -11.67
C SER A 23 0.29 -13.74 -11.61
N ILE A 24 -0.56 -13.69 -10.57
CA ILE A 24 -1.48 -12.57 -10.34
C ILE A 24 -0.70 -11.24 -10.27
N THR A 25 -1.26 -10.18 -10.85
CA THR A 25 -0.68 -8.84 -10.74
C THR A 25 -1.08 -8.16 -9.43
N ALA A 26 -0.28 -7.18 -9.00
CA ALA A 26 -0.62 -6.36 -7.85
C ALA A 26 -1.99 -5.65 -8.04
N GLU A 27 -2.29 -5.20 -9.26
CA GLU A 27 -3.59 -4.58 -9.59
C GLU A 27 -4.76 -5.57 -9.51
N GLU A 28 -4.59 -6.80 -9.99
CA GLU A 28 -5.63 -7.84 -9.94
C GLU A 28 -6.03 -8.19 -8.50
N VAL A 29 -5.06 -8.19 -7.57
CA VAL A 29 -5.33 -8.39 -6.13
C VAL A 29 -6.26 -7.31 -5.58
N LEU A 30 -6.09 -6.05 -6.00
CA LEU A 30 -6.99 -4.95 -5.62
C LEU A 30 -8.42 -5.15 -6.13
N GLY A 31 -8.59 -6.02 -7.14
CA GLY A 31 -9.86 -6.44 -7.69
C GLY A 31 -10.74 -7.23 -6.72
N PHE A 32 -10.19 -7.79 -5.65
CA PHE A 32 -10.94 -8.62 -4.70
C PHE A 32 -11.95 -7.78 -3.93
N GLN A 33 -13.18 -8.31 -3.80
CA GLN A 33 -14.32 -7.60 -3.18
C GLN A 33 -14.01 -7.04 -1.79
N GLU A 34 -13.27 -7.79 -0.97
CA GLU A 34 -12.87 -7.33 0.36
C GLU A 34 -11.85 -6.19 0.35
N ILE A 35 -10.99 -6.11 -0.67
CA ILE A 35 -10.01 -5.04 -0.82
C ILE A 35 -10.67 -3.83 -1.48
N LYS A 36 -11.50 -4.02 -2.51
CA LYS A 36 -12.27 -2.94 -3.14
C LYS A 36 -13.06 -2.11 -2.12
N LYS A 37 -13.75 -2.76 -1.19
CA LYS A 37 -14.49 -2.07 -0.11
C LYS A 37 -13.60 -1.17 0.74
N ILE A 38 -12.35 -1.58 0.98
CA ILE A 38 -11.39 -0.76 1.72
C ILE A 38 -11.00 0.44 0.86
N LEU A 39 -10.67 0.23 -0.42
CA LEU A 39 -10.24 1.28 -1.34
C LEU A 39 -11.33 2.32 -1.58
N GLU A 40 -12.58 1.89 -1.73
CA GLU A 40 -13.76 2.76 -1.88
C GLU A 40 -14.02 3.65 -0.65
N SER A 41 -13.52 3.25 0.52
CA SER A 41 -13.64 4.03 1.76
C SER A 41 -12.56 5.11 1.92
N LEU A 42 -11.56 5.16 1.03
CA LEU A 42 -10.44 6.09 1.14
C LEU A 42 -10.78 7.45 0.53
N ASP A 43 -10.46 8.52 1.24
CA ASP A 43 -10.66 9.92 0.83
C ASP A 43 -9.38 10.54 0.22
N TYR A 44 -8.39 9.72 -0.14
CA TYR A 44 -7.09 10.15 -0.61
C TYR A 44 -6.56 9.30 -1.78
N PRO A 45 -5.57 9.81 -2.54
CA PRO A 45 -4.96 9.06 -3.65
C PRO A 45 -4.32 7.76 -3.18
N ILE A 46 -4.62 6.67 -3.89
CA ILE A 46 -4.12 5.32 -3.59
C ILE A 46 -2.67 5.22 -4.08
N ARG A 47 -1.76 4.86 -3.17
CA ARG A 47 -0.37 4.50 -3.49
C ARG A 47 -0.14 3.06 -3.06
N ILE A 48 0.48 2.28 -3.92
CA ILE A 48 0.63 0.84 -3.75
C ILE A 48 2.12 0.51 -3.70
N GLY A 49 2.49 -0.41 -2.83
CA GLY A 49 3.83 -0.97 -2.79
C GLY A 49 3.81 -2.47 -2.58
N VAL A 50 4.95 -3.10 -2.82
CA VAL A 50 5.20 -4.50 -2.49
C VAL A 50 6.46 -4.57 -1.65
N ASN A 51 6.37 -5.20 -0.48
CA ASN A 51 7.48 -5.37 0.47
C ASN A 51 8.22 -4.06 0.82
N GLY A 52 7.50 -2.94 0.95
CA GLY A 52 8.10 -1.63 1.26
C GLY A 52 8.59 -0.84 0.04
N GLU A 53 8.48 -1.38 -1.17
CA GLU A 53 8.84 -0.69 -2.41
C GLU A 53 7.60 -0.21 -3.15
N GLU A 54 7.52 1.09 -3.43
CA GLU A 54 6.40 1.67 -4.15
C GLU A 54 6.42 1.31 -5.64
N LEU A 55 5.26 0.90 -6.17
CA LEU A 55 5.05 0.58 -7.58
C LEU A 55 4.73 1.85 -8.38
N ASP A 56 5.74 2.70 -8.57
CA ASP A 56 5.59 4.07 -9.07
C ASP A 56 5.69 4.21 -10.60
N GLY A 57 6.04 3.14 -11.31
CA GLY A 57 6.28 3.16 -12.75
C GLY A 57 7.59 3.83 -13.18
N LYS A 58 8.41 4.31 -12.23
CA LYS A 58 9.71 4.96 -12.51
C LYS A 58 10.87 4.06 -12.14
N PHE A 59 10.91 3.62 -10.89
CA PHE A 59 11.95 2.73 -10.36
C PHE A 59 11.45 1.29 -10.25
N LYS A 60 10.15 1.13 -10.03
CA LYS A 60 9.46 -0.16 -9.98
C LYS A 60 8.32 -0.15 -11.00
N PRO A 61 7.91 -1.31 -11.53
CA PRO A 61 6.81 -1.36 -12.48
C PRO A 61 5.51 -0.89 -11.83
N LEU A 62 4.57 -0.43 -12.64
CA LEU A 62 3.21 -0.12 -12.19
C LEU A 62 2.50 -1.38 -11.65
N PRO A 63 1.46 -1.24 -10.80
CA PRO A 63 0.72 -2.37 -10.25
C PRO A 63 0.18 -3.35 -11.29
N CYS A 64 -0.23 -2.85 -12.45
CA CYS A 64 -0.72 -3.67 -13.58
C CYS A 64 0.37 -4.54 -14.22
N ASN A 65 1.64 -4.15 -14.07
CA ASN A 65 2.80 -4.82 -14.66
C ASN A 65 3.64 -5.59 -13.62
N PHE A 66 3.34 -5.45 -12.32
CA PHE A 66 4.03 -6.17 -11.26
C PHE A 66 3.32 -7.50 -10.98
N ARG A 67 3.99 -8.63 -11.24
CA ARG A 67 3.49 -9.96 -10.86
C ARG A 67 3.95 -10.29 -9.45
N MET A 68 2.99 -10.63 -8.60
CA MET A 68 3.24 -11.03 -7.23
C MET A 68 3.97 -12.38 -7.18
N ALA A 69 4.82 -12.56 -6.18
CA ALA A 69 5.48 -13.82 -5.86
C ALA A 69 5.01 -14.37 -4.50
N TYR A 70 5.32 -15.65 -4.25
CA TYR A 70 4.98 -16.30 -2.99
C TYR A 70 5.58 -15.55 -1.79
N GLY A 71 4.75 -15.28 -0.79
CA GLY A 71 5.14 -14.64 0.46
C GLY A 71 5.29 -13.13 0.40
N GLU A 72 5.14 -12.51 -0.77
CA GLU A 72 5.18 -11.06 -0.89
C GLU A 72 3.97 -10.38 -0.26
N ARG A 73 4.18 -9.15 0.21
CA ARG A 73 3.15 -8.34 0.86
C ARG A 73 2.80 -7.13 -0.01
N LEU A 74 1.56 -7.10 -0.49
CA LEU A 74 0.95 -5.94 -1.13
C LEU A 74 0.52 -4.94 -0.05
N GLU A 75 0.92 -3.68 -0.21
CA GLU A 75 0.76 -2.63 0.78
C GLU A 75 0.02 -1.43 0.16
N ILE A 76 -0.96 -0.90 0.89
CA ILE A 76 -1.63 0.36 0.55
C ILE A 76 -1.10 1.47 1.47
N TYR A 77 -0.43 2.46 0.88
CA TYR A 77 0.16 3.57 1.61
C TYR A 77 -0.84 4.69 1.83
N ARG A 78 -0.70 5.34 2.99
CA ARG A 78 -1.41 6.55 3.36
C ARG A 78 -0.53 7.78 3.10
N PRO A 79 -1.11 8.93 2.68
CA PRO A 79 -0.38 10.18 2.63
C PRO A 79 0.16 10.60 4.00
N LEU A 80 1.24 11.38 3.98
CA LEU A 80 1.81 11.99 5.17
C LEU A 80 0.84 13.00 5.78
N ASN A 81 0.72 13.01 7.10
CA ASN A 81 -0.17 13.94 7.83
C ASN A 81 0.42 15.34 8.01
N GLN A 82 1.75 15.44 8.01
CA GLN A 82 2.48 16.67 8.21
C GLN A 82 3.75 16.60 7.37
N ASP A 83 4.13 17.73 6.77
CA ASP A 83 5.42 17.83 6.10
C ASP A 83 6.57 17.60 7.11
N PRO A 84 7.49 16.66 6.84
CA PRO A 84 8.59 16.36 7.76
C PRO A 84 9.49 17.56 8.09
N LYS A 85 9.67 18.51 7.15
CA LYS A 85 10.47 19.72 7.33
C LYS A 85 9.75 20.73 8.21
N GLU A 86 8.45 20.89 8.05
CA GLU A 86 7.65 21.75 8.93
C GLU A 86 7.68 21.24 10.37
N ARG A 87 7.47 19.93 10.56
CA ARG A 87 7.59 19.28 11.87
C ARG A 87 8.95 19.54 12.53
N ARG A 88 10.03 19.49 11.74
CA ARG A 88 11.39 19.79 12.23
C ARG A 88 11.51 21.25 12.69
N LYS A 89 10.97 22.20 11.93
CA LYS A 89 10.97 23.63 12.30
C LYS A 89 10.17 23.90 13.58
N GLU A 90 8.99 23.31 13.73
CA GLU A 90 8.17 23.46 14.94
C GLU A 90 8.88 22.91 16.19
N ARG A 91 9.54 21.76 16.06
CA ARG A 91 10.28 21.15 17.17
C ARG A 91 11.47 22.02 17.60
N ALA A 92 12.17 22.64 16.65
CA ALA A 92 13.28 23.54 16.95
C ALA A 92 12.84 24.84 17.64
N LYS A 93 11.61 25.33 17.38
CA LYS A 93 11.04 26.51 18.06
C LYS A 93 10.57 26.25 19.50
N LYS A 94 10.41 24.97 19.89
CA LYS A 94 9.98 24.56 21.24
C LYS A 94 11.15 24.24 22.18
N ILE A 95 12.38 24.36 21.71
CA ILE A 95 13.63 24.26 22.49
C ILE A 95 14.10 25.69 22.75
#